data_AF-A0A7X7T943-F1
#
_entry.id   AF-A0A7X7T943-F1
#
_cell.length_a   1.000
_cell.length_b   1.000
_cell.length_c   1.000
_cell.angle_alpha   90.00
_cell.angle_beta   90.00
_cell.angle_gamma   90.00
#
_symmetry.space_group_name_H-M   'P 1'
#
loop_
_entity.id
_entity.type
_entity.pdbx_description
1 polymer ?
#
loop_
_entity_poly.entity_id
_entity_poly.type
_entity_poly.pdbx_seq_one_letter_code
_entity_poly.pdbx_strand_id
1 'polypeptide(L)'
;MGDLRKFYCLASGPVFVGRTLAPMGGSDMMEPAALGKCVIFGPHSFNFRQTVEALLEGGGALEVKDERQLFDTIRRCLNEPDYARRIADKGREVIRRNQGATVRTVEAIEALLTKR
;
A
#
# COMPACT_ATOMS: atom_id res chain seq x y z
N MET A 1 0.91 18.86 4.54
CA MET A 1 -0.35 18.10 4.71
C MET A 1 -1.05 18.12 3.36
N GLY A 2 -0.91 17.06 2.56
CA GLY A 2 -1.37 17.05 1.17
C GLY A 2 -2.85 16.68 1.05
N ASP A 3 -3.53 17.20 0.03
CA ASP A 3 -4.93 16.88 -0.28
C ASP A 3 -5.12 15.45 -0.82
N LEU A 4 -4.03 14.72 -1.07
CA LEU A 4 -4.04 13.37 -1.65
C LEU A 4 -4.93 12.39 -0.87
N ARG A 5 -4.91 12.47 0.46
CA ARG A 5 -5.80 11.70 1.33
C ARG A 5 -7.28 11.90 1.00
N LYS A 6 -7.69 13.14 0.70
CA LYS A 6 -9.09 13.45 0.34
C LYS A 6 -9.45 12.77 -0.98
N PHE A 7 -8.56 12.82 -1.97
CA PHE A 7 -8.74 12.12 -3.23
C PHE A 7 -8.83 10.61 -3.03
N TYR A 8 -7.99 10.02 -2.18
CA TYR A 8 -8.12 8.62 -1.82
C TYR A 8 -9.49 8.33 -1.20
N CYS A 9 -9.95 9.09 -0.20
CA CYS A 9 -11.27 8.86 0.39
C CYS A 9 -12.40 8.83 -0.66
N LEU A 10 -12.38 9.76 -1.62
CA LEU A 10 -13.39 9.90 -2.67
C LEU A 10 -13.28 8.87 -3.81
N ALA A 11 -12.10 8.26 -4.01
CA ALA A 11 -11.88 7.30 -5.08
C ALA A 11 -12.83 6.09 -4.95
N SER A 12 -13.63 5.84 -5.98
CA SER A 12 -14.57 4.71 -6.02
C SER A 12 -13.99 3.44 -6.68
N GLY A 13 -12.86 3.58 -7.39
CA GLY A 13 -12.15 2.50 -8.08
C GLY A 13 -10.81 2.12 -7.43
N PRO A 14 -10.00 1.29 -8.11
CA PRO A 14 -8.64 1.01 -7.67
C PRO A 14 -7.77 2.27 -7.69
N VAL A 15 -6.75 2.30 -6.85
CA VAL A 15 -5.77 3.39 -6.76
C VAL A 15 -4.45 2.90 -7.32
N PHE A 16 -4.00 3.49 -8.42
CA PHE A 16 -2.64 3.31 -8.90
C PHE A 16 -1.69 4.31 -8.23
N VAL A 17 -0.63 3.80 -7.62
CA VAL A 17 0.41 4.62 -6.98
C VAL A 17 1.44 5.00 -8.03
N GLY A 18 1.59 6.29 -8.31
CA GLY A 18 2.54 6.79 -9.31
C GLY A 18 4.01 6.61 -8.92
N ARG A 19 4.93 6.99 -9.83
CA ARG A 19 6.40 6.83 -9.69
C ARG A 19 6.90 5.38 -9.57
N THR A 20 6.04 4.40 -9.84
CA THR A 20 6.37 2.98 -9.72
C THR A 20 6.53 2.27 -11.07
N LEU A 21 6.03 2.85 -12.18
CA LEU A 21 6.28 2.34 -13.55
C LEU A 21 7.52 2.96 -14.21
N ALA A 22 8.14 3.93 -13.56
CA ALA A 22 9.43 4.50 -13.94
C ALA A 22 10.39 4.37 -12.74
N PRO A 23 11.71 4.33 -12.94
CA PRO A 23 12.71 4.12 -11.89
C PRO A 23 12.88 5.34 -10.97
N MET A 24 11.80 5.73 -10.30
CA MET A 24 11.68 6.91 -9.43
C MET A 24 11.50 6.52 -7.95
N GLY A 25 11.49 5.22 -7.64
CA GLY A 25 11.48 4.67 -6.29
C GLY A 25 10.11 4.58 -5.61
N GLY A 26 9.03 4.88 -6.32
CA GLY A 26 7.65 4.69 -5.83
C GLY A 26 7.12 5.84 -4.98
N SER A 27 5.93 5.66 -4.42
CA SER A 27 5.24 6.62 -3.54
C SER A 27 4.48 5.84 -2.45
N ASP A 28 3.92 6.52 -1.46
CA ASP A 28 3.30 5.85 -0.32
C ASP A 28 2.10 4.95 -0.72
N MET A 29 2.21 3.66 -0.41
CA MET A 29 1.15 2.66 -0.59
C MET A 29 0.34 2.42 0.69
N MET A 30 0.85 2.80 1.87
CA MET A 30 0.21 2.52 3.15
C MET A 30 -1.07 3.33 3.31
N GLU A 31 -1.05 4.63 2.97
CA GLU A 31 -2.21 5.50 3.11
C GLU A 31 -3.45 5.00 2.33
N PRO A 32 -3.38 4.72 1.01
CA PRO A 32 -4.53 4.19 0.29
C PRO A 32 -4.94 2.78 0.74
N ALA A 33 -3.98 1.91 1.11
CA ALA A 33 -4.28 0.58 1.65
C ALA A 33 -5.05 0.68 2.99
N ALA A 34 -4.63 1.56 3.89
CA ALA A 34 -5.30 1.80 5.18
C ALA A 34 -6.75 2.29 4.99
N LEU A 35 -6.97 3.12 3.97
CA LEU A 35 -8.29 3.62 3.57
C LEU A 35 -9.16 2.55 2.87
N GLY A 36 -8.66 1.32 2.74
CA GLY A 36 -9.42 0.21 2.15
C GLY A 36 -9.56 0.37 0.64
N LYS A 37 -8.51 0.85 -0.03
CA LYS A 37 -8.45 0.92 -1.49
C LYS A 37 -7.68 -0.27 -2.05
N CYS A 38 -8.13 -0.77 -3.20
CA CYS A 38 -7.36 -1.73 -3.97
C CYS A 38 -6.14 -1.01 -4.57
N VAL A 39 -4.97 -1.24 -4.01
CA VAL A 39 -3.72 -0.60 -4.43
C VAL A 39 -3.08 -1.35 -5.58
N ILE A 40 -2.72 -0.63 -6.64
CA ILE A 40 -1.93 -1.12 -7.77
C ILE A 40 -0.64 -0.31 -7.83
N PHE A 41 0.49 -0.96 -8.07
CA PHE A 41 1.79 -0.31 -8.20
C PHE A 41 2.68 -1.05 -9.21
N GLY A 42 3.73 -0.39 -9.67
CA GLY A 42 4.71 -0.91 -10.63
C GLY A 42 6.01 -1.41 -9.99
N PRO A 43 6.98 -1.94 -10.77
CA PRO A 43 8.15 -2.63 -10.22
C PRO A 43 9.16 -1.72 -9.52
N HIS A 44 9.08 -0.40 -9.72
CA HIS A 44 10.05 0.56 -9.19
C HIS A 44 9.60 1.17 -7.87
N SER A 45 9.49 0.33 -6.83
CA SER A 45 9.02 0.69 -5.49
C SER A 45 10.08 0.56 -4.40
N PHE A 46 11.37 0.63 -4.79
CA PHE A 46 12.51 0.32 -3.91
C PHE A 46 12.64 1.19 -2.65
N ASN A 47 12.07 2.42 -2.62
CA ASN A 47 12.05 3.23 -1.39
C ASN A 47 10.99 2.76 -0.37
N PHE A 48 10.10 1.86 -0.77
CA PHE A 48 8.96 1.37 0.02
C PHE A 48 8.98 -0.16 0.16
N ARG A 49 10.18 -0.76 0.08
CA ARG A 49 10.38 -2.21 0.00
C ARG A 49 9.65 -2.99 1.09
N GLN A 50 9.77 -2.58 2.36
CA GLN A 50 9.11 -3.26 3.48
C GLN A 50 7.58 -3.24 3.35
N THR A 51 7.01 -2.10 2.95
CA THR A 51 5.56 -1.96 2.71
C THR A 51 5.10 -2.85 1.57
N VAL A 52 5.88 -2.89 0.48
CA VAL A 52 5.59 -3.71 -0.70
C VAL A 52 5.63 -5.19 -0.34
N GLU A 53 6.69 -5.65 0.34
CA GLU A 53 6.84 -7.04 0.79
C GLU A 53 5.63 -7.44 1.65
N ALA A 54 5.29 -6.64 2.67
CA ALA A 54 4.15 -6.94 3.55
C ALA A 54 2.80 -6.97 2.80
N LEU A 55 2.57 -6.05 1.86
CA LEU A 55 1.33 -6.02 1.07
C LEU A 55 1.24 -7.18 0.08
N LEU A 56 2.35 -7.55 -0.56
CA LEU A 56 2.38 -8.68 -1.50
C LEU A 56 2.20 -10.01 -0.77
N GLU A 57 2.89 -10.23 0.34
CA GLU A 57 2.74 -11.43 1.19
C GLU A 57 1.30 -11.59 1.71
N GLY A 58 0.67 -10.48 2.11
CA GLY A 58 -0.73 -10.47 2.54
C GLY A 58 -1.75 -10.53 1.41
N GLY A 59 -1.33 -10.47 0.14
CA GLY A 59 -2.23 -10.35 -1.02
C GLY A 59 -3.09 -9.08 -0.99
N GLY A 60 -2.56 -8.02 -0.38
CA GLY A 60 -3.23 -6.73 -0.12
C GLY A 60 -2.94 -5.64 -1.15
N ALA A 61 -2.16 -5.93 -2.18
CA ALA A 61 -1.90 -5.04 -3.31
C ALA A 61 -1.59 -5.84 -4.58
N LEU A 62 -1.59 -5.16 -5.73
CA LEU A 62 -1.28 -5.72 -7.04
C LEU A 62 -0.05 -5.05 -7.64
N GLU A 63 0.97 -5.84 -7.96
CA GLU A 63 2.10 -5.39 -8.74
C GLU A 63 1.87 -5.63 -10.23
N VAL A 64 2.12 -4.60 -11.04
CA VAL A 64 2.08 -4.66 -12.50
C VAL A 64 3.45 -4.34 -13.07
N LYS A 65 3.81 -4.94 -14.20
CA LYS A 65 5.14 -4.81 -14.83
C LYS A 65 5.23 -3.60 -15.75
N ASP A 66 4.13 -3.25 -16.41
CA ASP A 66 4.08 -2.27 -17.47
C ASP A 66 2.68 -1.64 -17.62
N GLU A 67 2.56 -0.73 -18.59
CA GLU A 67 1.32 -0.02 -18.94
C GLU A 67 0.18 -0.94 -19.37
N ARG A 68 0.48 -2.04 -20.06
CA ARG A 68 -0.53 -2.96 -20.57
C ARG A 68 -1.12 -3.76 -19.43
N GLN A 69 -0.27 -4.29 -18.56
CA GLN A 69 -0.72 -4.99 -17.36
C GLN A 69 -1.46 -4.04 -16.40
N LEU A 70 -1.05 -2.77 -16.32
CA LEU A 70 -1.80 -1.76 -15.57
C LEU A 70 -3.22 -1.60 -16.12
N PHE A 71 -3.36 -1.44 -17.45
CA PHE A 71 -4.66 -1.32 -18.11
C PHE A 71 -5.55 -2.54 -17.82
N ASP A 72 -5.04 -3.74 -18.06
CA ASP A 72 -5.80 -4.99 -17.84
C ASP A 72 -6.20 -5.15 -16.37
N THR A 73 -5.31 -4.80 -15.44
CA THR A 73 -5.58 -4.87 -14.00
C THR A 73 -6.64 -3.88 -13.56
N ILE A 74 -6.56 -2.62 -13.99
CA ILE A 74 -7.58 -1.60 -13.70
C ILE A 74 -8.92 -2.04 -14.28
N ARG A 75 -8.95 -2.50 -15.54
CA ARG A 75 -10.16 -2.98 -16.20
C ARG A 75 -10.81 -4.12 -15.43
N ARG A 76 -10.01 -5.09 -14.98
CA ARG A 76 -10.50 -6.19 -14.14
C ARG A 76 -11.07 -5.68 -12.83
N CYS A 77 -10.35 -4.83 -12.10
CA CYS A 77 -10.82 -4.30 -10.82
C CYS A 77 -12.13 -3.49 -10.93
N LEU A 78 -12.34 -2.80 -12.05
CA LEU A 78 -13.57 -2.05 -12.31
C LEU A 78 -14.74 -2.96 -12.71
N ASN A 79 -14.48 -4.03 -13.46
CA ASN A 79 -15.51 -4.97 -13.92
C ASN A 79 -15.85 -6.06 -12.89
N GLU A 80 -14.91 -6.39 -12.00
CA GLU A 80 -15.04 -7.39 -10.94
C GLU A 80 -14.88 -6.71 -9.56
N PRO A 81 -15.90 -5.99 -9.05
CA PRO A 81 -15.77 -5.21 -7.82
C PRO A 81 -15.44 -6.08 -6.59
N ASP A 82 -15.90 -7.33 -6.55
CA ASP A 82 -15.57 -8.27 -5.47
C ASP A 82 -14.09 -8.69 -5.50
N TYR A 83 -13.48 -8.76 -6.69
CA TYR A 83 -12.04 -9.00 -6.81
C TYR A 83 -11.25 -7.85 -6.19
N ALA A 84 -11.58 -6.61 -6.54
CA ALA A 84 -10.93 -5.41 -5.99
C ALA A 84 -11.17 -5.28 -4.47
N ARG A 85 -12.39 -5.56 -4.00
CA ARG A 85 -12.75 -5.47 -2.57
C ARG A 85 -11.95 -6.45 -1.72
N ARG A 86 -11.80 -7.71 -2.15
CA ARG A 86 -10.99 -8.70 -1.43
C ARG A 86 -9.53 -8.27 -1.23
N ILE A 87 -8.94 -7.66 -2.25
CA ILE A 87 -7.56 -7.16 -2.17
C ILE A 87 -7.48 -5.95 -1.23
N ALA A 88 -8.43 -5.03 -1.34
CA ALA A 88 -8.51 -3.86 -0.48
C ALA A 88 -8.66 -4.23 1.01
N ASP A 89 -9.49 -5.23 1.32
CA ASP A 89 -9.70 -5.72 2.69
C ASP A 89 -8.43 -6.34 3.25
N LYS A 90 -7.75 -7.19 2.46
CA LYS A 90 -6.44 -7.75 2.81
C LYS A 90 -5.39 -6.67 3.03
N GLY A 91 -5.33 -5.67 2.16
CA GLY A 91 -4.41 -4.54 2.28
C GLY A 91 -4.62 -3.76 3.58
N ARG A 92 -5.89 -3.45 3.90
CA ARG A 92 -6.25 -2.81 5.17
C ARG A 92 -5.87 -3.67 6.38
N GLU A 93 -6.05 -4.98 6.29
CA GLU A 93 -5.65 -5.91 7.34
C GLU A 93 -4.13 -5.94 7.54
N VAL A 94 -3.34 -5.99 6.46
CA VAL A 94 -1.88 -5.88 6.52
C VAL A 94 -1.47 -4.62 7.27
N ILE A 95 -2.05 -3.47 6.93
CA ILE A 95 -1.73 -2.22 7.63
C ILE A 95 -2.09 -2.31 9.11
N ARG A 96 -3.29 -2.80 9.46
CA ARG A 96 -3.72 -2.97 10.86
C ARG A 96 -2.76 -3.85 11.66
N ARG A 97 -2.32 -4.98 11.10
CA ARG A 97 -1.39 -5.91 11.77
C ARG A 97 -0.01 -5.29 12.00
N ASN A 98 0.42 -4.37 11.13
CA ASN A 98 1.72 -3.72 11.23
C ASN A 98 1.72 -2.41 12.03
N GLN A 99 0.57 -1.99 12.59
CA GLN A 99 0.48 -0.83 13.46
C GLN A 99 1.23 -1.02 14.79
N GLY A 100 1.44 0.07 15.53
CA GLY A 100 2.10 0.06 16.84
C GLY A 100 3.64 0.07 16.80
N ALA A 101 4.25 0.22 15.62
CA ALA A 101 5.71 0.30 15.48
C ALA A 101 6.32 1.40 16.35
N THR A 102 5.71 2.60 16.37
CA THR A 102 6.17 3.71 17.21
C THR A 102 6.25 3.34 18.69
N VAL A 103 5.20 2.73 19.24
CA VAL A 103 5.16 2.32 20.65
C VAL A 103 6.26 1.29 20.93
N ARG A 104 6.36 0.24 20.10
CA ARG A 104 7.41 -0.78 20.23
C ARG A 104 8.82 -0.19 20.16
N THR A 105 9.04 0.78 19.28
CA THR A 105 10.33 1.47 19.15
C THR A 105 10.64 2.29 20.40
N VAL A 106 9.67 3.01 20.95
CA VAL A 106 9.84 3.76 22.20
C VAL A 106 10.17 2.82 23.36
N GLU A 107 9.40 1.75 23.54
CA GLU A 107 9.65 0.73 24.58
C GLU A 107 11.07 0.13 24.47
N ALA A 108 11.53 -0.17 23.25
CA ALA A 108 12.87 -0.68 23.01
C ALA A 108 13.97 0.33 23.38
N ILE A 109 13.76 1.62 23.11
CA ILE A 109 14.70 2.68 23.48
C ILE A 109 14.71 2.88 25.01
N GLU A 110 13.55 2.92 25.66
CA GLU A 110 13.43 3.05 27.11
C GLU A 110 14.14 1.92 27.86
N ALA A 111 14.01 0.68 27.39
CA ALA A 111 14.70 -0.48 27.94
C ALA A 111 16.24 -0.40 27.85
N LEU A 112 16.78 0.32 26.85
CA LEU A 112 18.22 0.56 26.73
C LEU A 112 18.70 1.69 27.64
N LEU A 113 17.86 2.72 27.86
CA LEU A 113 18.18 3.85 28.73
C LEU A 113 18.16 3.48 30.23
N THR A 114 17.28 2.56 30.63
CA THR A 114 17.15 2.07 32.01
C THR A 114 18.15 0.98 32.39
N LYS A 115 18.92 0.46 31.44
CA LYS A 115 20.05 -0.48 31.69
C LYS A 115 21.36 0.21 32.09
N ARG A 116 21.32 1.47 32.54
CA ARG A 116 22.46 2.19 33.10
C ARG A 116 22.46 2.14 34.61
#